data_AF-A0A0C2GVB4-F1
#
_entry.id   AF-A0A0C2GVB4-F1
#
_cell.length_a   1.000
_cell.length_b   1.000
_cell.length_c   1.000
_cell.angle_alpha   90.00
_cell.angle_beta   90.00
_cell.angle_gamma   90.00
#
_symmetry.space_group_name_H-M   'P 1'
#
loop_
_entity.id
_entity.type
_entity.pdbx_description
1 polymer ?
#
loop_
_entity_poly.entity_id
_entity_poly.type
_entity_poly.pdbx_seq_one_letter_code
_entity_poly.pdbx_strand_id
1 'polypeptide(L)'
;MSDEDSARNRKPGTSRECDEEKKNDDSKDAKVPPKQDLYSRFVESFENALNSVTSTVSSAVKAGAEGHCGSKSKLKTFTLEGIADFIKTERPCNIIAMTGAGISTSAGIPDFRSPGSGLYDNLQKYNLPDPQAVFDISFFHENPEPFFALSKELFPEHLKNIDSLEFLTGIPEDKIVTAHGSHRTSTCLKCRKKFDLQWLTERLRDKTCIVPKCDKCEGIVKPDITFFGENLPKRFFQCAISDFPKCDLLLIMGTSLVVQPFASMVNEVSEEVPRLLINKEEAGRAGVFERAMGIQGLCYGLKDNRRDVFWCGSCDDGCRKLAELLDWEHELDALIQEGEVKYSTEKAA
;
A
#
# COMPACT_ATOMS: atom_id res chain seq x y z
N MET A 1 51.91 40.74 -34.19
CA MET A 1 53.08 41.62 -34.35
C MET A 1 52.64 42.97 -33.82
N SER A 2 52.89 43.20 -32.53
CA SER A 2 53.98 44.05 -31.95
C SER A 2 53.27 45.24 -31.30
N ASP A 3 53.21 45.29 -29.96
CA ASP A 3 54.07 46.14 -29.10
C ASP A 3 53.42 47.54 -28.97
N GLU A 4 53.42 48.31 -27.89
CA GLU A 4 54.03 48.29 -26.56
C GLU A 4 53.39 49.46 -25.74
N ASP A 5 53.61 49.44 -24.43
CA ASP A 5 53.19 50.39 -23.39
C ASP A 5 53.57 51.88 -23.56
N SER A 6 52.83 52.78 -22.88
CA SER A 6 53.43 53.88 -22.08
C SER A 6 52.44 54.65 -21.17
N ALA A 7 52.64 54.44 -19.88
CA ALA A 7 52.27 55.15 -18.64
C ALA A 7 51.79 56.63 -18.64
N ARG A 8 50.94 56.97 -17.64
CA ARG A 8 51.31 57.90 -16.53
C ARG A 8 50.27 58.04 -15.39
N ASN A 9 50.73 57.62 -14.19
CA ASN A 9 50.81 58.35 -12.90
C ASN A 9 49.67 58.41 -11.85
N ARG A 10 50.07 57.94 -10.63
CA ARG A 10 49.85 58.43 -9.25
C ARG A 10 48.67 57.91 -8.40
N LYS A 11 49.04 57.07 -7.42
CA LYS A 11 48.47 56.93 -6.04
C LYS A 11 49.03 58.04 -5.11
N PRO A 12 48.74 58.11 -3.77
CA PRO A 12 47.86 57.32 -2.88
C PRO A 12 47.02 58.16 -1.88
N GLY A 13 46.14 57.53 -1.09
CA GLY A 13 45.68 58.08 0.19
C GLY A 13 44.43 57.41 0.79
N THR A 14 44.56 56.86 1.99
CA THR A 14 43.59 56.09 2.78
C THR A 14 42.98 56.89 3.93
N SER A 15 41.69 56.70 4.25
CA SER A 15 41.08 56.88 5.60
C SER A 15 39.59 56.46 5.54
N ARG A 16 39.13 55.38 6.20
CA ARG A 16 38.63 55.24 7.61
C ARG A 16 37.41 56.09 7.97
N GLU A 17 36.30 55.36 8.20
CA GLU A 17 35.16 55.49 9.14
C GLU A 17 34.75 56.84 9.73
N CYS A 18 33.43 57.10 9.74
CA CYS A 18 32.68 57.79 10.81
C CYS A 18 31.20 57.35 10.80
N ASP A 19 30.66 57.20 12.01
CA ASP A 19 29.29 56.81 12.41
C ASP A 19 28.25 57.97 12.34
N GLU A 20 27.01 57.63 12.75
CA GLU A 20 25.84 58.46 13.17
C GLU A 20 24.76 58.72 12.08
N GLU A 21 23.44 58.65 12.30
CA GLU A 21 22.56 58.43 13.46
C GLU A 21 21.10 58.19 12.96
N LYS A 22 20.22 57.70 13.85
CA LYS A 22 18.81 57.30 13.65
C LYS A 22 17.83 58.46 13.39
N LYS A 23 16.72 58.18 12.68
CA LYS A 23 15.33 58.54 13.11
C LYS A 23 14.22 57.80 12.32
N ASN A 24 13.17 57.45 13.06
CA ASN A 24 11.98 56.64 12.72
C ASN A 24 10.98 57.34 11.77
N ASP A 25 10.19 56.57 11.00
CA ASP A 25 8.71 56.55 11.14
C ASP A 25 8.03 55.39 10.37
N ASP A 26 6.84 55.05 10.84
CA ASP A 26 6.02 53.83 10.74
C ASP A 26 5.49 53.37 9.36
N SER A 27 5.51 52.05 9.10
CA SER A 27 4.35 51.31 8.56
C SER A 27 4.45 49.78 8.69
N LYS A 28 3.79 49.25 9.74
CA LYS A 28 3.07 47.97 9.85
C LYS A 28 3.64 46.72 9.14
N ASP A 29 4.48 45.99 9.87
CA ASP A 29 4.65 44.55 9.71
C ASP A 29 3.40 43.81 10.19
N ALA A 30 2.57 43.32 9.25
CA ALA A 30 1.67 42.21 9.51
C ALA A 30 2.30 40.95 8.91
N LYS A 31 3.15 40.27 9.70
CA LYS A 31 3.58 38.90 9.40
C LYS A 31 2.34 38.03 9.29
N VAL A 32 2.02 37.62 8.06
CA VAL A 32 1.05 36.55 7.81
C VAL A 32 1.61 35.29 8.47
N PRO A 33 0.96 34.71 9.48
CA PRO A 33 1.45 33.48 10.09
C PRO A 33 1.40 32.37 9.03
N PRO A 34 2.38 31.45 9.01
CA PRO A 34 2.39 30.35 8.06
C PRO A 34 1.06 29.60 8.21
N LYS A 35 0.40 29.29 7.09
CA LYS A 35 -0.77 28.40 7.08
C LYS A 35 -0.32 27.06 7.66
N GLN A 36 -0.43 26.91 8.98
CA GLN A 36 -0.46 25.61 9.62
C GLN A 36 -1.60 24.86 8.96
N ASP A 37 -1.19 23.84 8.22
CA ASP A 37 -2.01 23.08 7.33
C ASP A 37 -3.17 22.47 8.13
N LEU A 38 -4.39 22.63 7.62
CA LEU A 38 -5.58 21.96 8.13
C LEU A 38 -5.35 20.44 8.23
N TYR A 39 -4.45 19.93 7.39
CA TYR A 39 -3.95 18.56 7.42
C TYR A 39 -3.13 18.24 8.66
N SER A 40 -2.16 19.07 9.07
CA SER A 40 -1.38 18.84 10.30
C SER A 40 -2.28 18.81 11.53
N ARG A 41 -3.31 19.67 11.56
CA ARG A 41 -4.33 19.65 12.62
C ARG A 41 -5.22 18.42 12.57
N PHE A 42 -5.52 17.89 11.37
CA PHE A 42 -6.28 16.65 11.22
C PHE A 42 -5.45 15.43 11.62
N VAL A 43 -4.17 15.37 11.25
CA VAL A 43 -3.23 14.30 11.63
C VAL A 43 -2.98 14.35 13.13
N GLU A 44 -2.68 15.51 13.71
CA GLU A 44 -2.57 15.67 15.16
C GLU A 44 -3.89 15.33 15.85
N SER A 45 -5.05 15.71 15.30
CA SER A 45 -6.34 15.34 15.88
C SER A 45 -6.62 13.84 15.76
N PHE A 46 -6.17 13.17 14.71
CA PHE A 46 -6.33 11.74 14.50
C PHE A 46 -5.35 10.95 15.36
N GLU A 47 -4.09 11.38 15.46
CA GLU A 47 -3.08 10.85 16.38
C GLU A 47 -3.49 11.08 17.83
N ASN A 48 -4.04 12.24 18.18
CA ASN A 48 -4.56 12.51 19.52
C ASN A 48 -5.83 11.71 19.80
N ALA A 49 -6.70 11.47 18.80
CA ALA A 49 -7.84 10.58 18.94
C ALA A 49 -7.39 9.12 19.11
N LEU A 50 -6.42 8.65 18.33
CA LEU A 50 -5.77 7.35 18.49
C LEU A 50 -5.10 7.24 19.85
N ASN A 51 -4.36 8.26 20.30
CA ASN A 51 -3.70 8.32 21.60
C ASN A 51 -4.71 8.41 22.76
N SER A 52 -5.86 9.06 22.55
CA SER A 52 -6.96 9.13 23.51
C SER A 52 -7.69 7.79 23.61
N VAL A 53 -7.91 7.10 22.49
CA VAL A 53 -8.48 5.76 22.45
C VAL A 53 -7.48 4.76 23.05
N THR A 54 -6.19 4.81 22.68
CA THR A 54 -5.16 3.92 23.21
C THR A 54 -4.85 4.19 24.68
N SER A 55 -4.98 5.42 25.19
CA SER A 55 -4.85 5.70 26.63
C SER A 55 -6.08 5.25 27.41
N THR A 56 -7.29 5.40 26.86
CA THR A 56 -8.53 4.85 27.44
C THR A 56 -8.48 3.31 27.46
N VAL A 57 -7.97 2.71 26.38
CA VAL A 57 -7.68 1.27 26.30
C VAL A 57 -6.54 0.89 27.24
N SER A 58 -5.48 1.68 27.38
CA SER A 58 -4.36 1.41 28.30
C SER A 58 -4.78 1.46 29.77
N SER A 59 -5.69 2.38 30.12
CA SER A 59 -6.33 2.43 31.45
C SER A 59 -7.27 1.24 31.67
N ALA A 60 -8.01 0.81 30.64
CA ALA A 60 -8.80 -0.43 30.70
C ALA A 60 -7.93 -1.71 30.77
N VAL A 61 -6.77 -1.70 30.11
CA VAL A 61 -5.75 -2.78 30.12
C VAL A 61 -5.04 -2.86 31.47
N LYS A 62 -4.77 -1.73 32.13
CA LYS A 62 -4.24 -1.72 33.50
C LYS A 62 -5.26 -2.15 34.55
N ALA A 63 -6.55 -1.86 34.35
CA ALA A 63 -7.61 -2.40 35.20
C ALA A 63 -7.85 -3.91 34.99
N GLY A 64 -7.41 -4.47 33.86
CA GLY A 64 -7.43 -5.91 33.56
C GLY A 64 -6.15 -6.68 33.92
N ALA A 65 -5.13 -6.01 34.47
CA ALA A 65 -3.84 -6.62 34.81
C ALA A 65 -3.87 -7.51 36.08
N GLU A 66 -5.03 -7.64 36.73
CA GLU A 66 -5.30 -8.66 37.74
C GLU A 66 -6.38 -9.62 37.21
N GLY A 67 -5.96 -10.57 36.36
CA GLY A 67 -6.68 -11.83 36.14
C GLY A 67 -7.31 -12.04 34.75
N HIS A 68 -6.53 -12.59 33.81
CA HIS A 68 -7.04 -13.71 33.00
C HIS A 68 -5.94 -14.63 32.46
N CYS A 69 -5.63 -15.66 33.24
CA CYS A 69 -5.11 -16.91 32.70
C CYS A 69 -6.28 -17.65 32.02
N GLY A 70 -6.32 -17.73 30.67
CA GLY A 70 -7.03 -18.86 30.02
C GLY A 70 -8.07 -18.64 28.91
N SER A 71 -7.94 -17.71 27.95
CA SER A 71 -8.80 -17.80 26.74
C SER A 71 -8.39 -19.00 25.86
N LYS A 72 -9.19 -20.07 25.84
CA LYS A 72 -8.90 -21.28 25.04
C LYS A 72 -8.91 -20.92 23.54
N SER A 73 -7.98 -21.52 22.79
CA SER A 73 -7.98 -21.44 21.32
C SER A 73 -9.37 -21.81 20.76
N LYS A 74 -9.87 -21.04 19.79
CA LYS A 74 -11.07 -21.40 19.01
C LYS A 74 -10.80 -22.53 18.01
N LEU A 75 -9.53 -22.78 17.68
CA LEU A 75 -9.13 -23.87 16.80
C LEU A 75 -8.83 -25.15 17.58
N LYS A 76 -9.33 -26.29 17.09
CA LYS A 76 -8.99 -27.64 17.61
C LYS A 76 -7.57 -28.05 17.22
N THR A 77 -7.16 -27.73 15.99
CA THR A 77 -5.81 -27.96 15.47
C THR A 77 -5.31 -26.72 14.74
N PHE A 78 -4.00 -26.49 14.74
CA PHE A 78 -3.38 -25.40 13.98
C PHE A 78 -3.01 -25.84 12.56
N THR A 79 -4.00 -26.38 11.85
CA THR A 79 -3.88 -26.88 10.47
C THR A 79 -5.02 -26.34 9.60
N LEU A 80 -4.93 -26.54 8.29
CA LEU A 80 -5.99 -26.11 7.37
C LEU A 80 -7.32 -26.82 7.66
N GLU A 81 -7.27 -28.09 8.07
CA GLU A 81 -8.42 -28.86 8.56
C GLU A 81 -9.03 -28.25 9.81
N GLY A 82 -8.20 -27.70 10.71
CA GLY A 82 -8.66 -26.99 11.90
C GLY A 82 -9.40 -25.70 11.56
N ILE A 83 -8.96 -24.99 10.53
CA ILE A 83 -9.68 -23.82 9.99
C ILE A 83 -11.01 -24.25 9.35
N ALA A 84 -11.01 -25.32 8.54
CA ALA A 84 -12.22 -25.81 7.91
C ALA A 84 -13.26 -26.30 8.94
N ASP A 85 -12.83 -27.01 9.97
CA ASP A 85 -13.67 -27.40 11.11
C ASP A 85 -14.25 -26.16 11.82
N PHE A 86 -13.41 -25.16 12.12
CA PHE A 86 -13.87 -23.89 12.70
C PHE A 86 -14.94 -23.20 11.83
N ILE A 87 -14.74 -23.12 10.51
CA ILE A 87 -15.73 -22.54 9.59
C ILE A 87 -17.05 -23.34 9.64
N LYS A 88 -16.98 -24.67 9.65
CA LYS A 88 -18.16 -25.55 9.70
C LYS A 88 -18.92 -25.46 11.03
N THR A 89 -18.21 -25.39 12.16
CA THR A 89 -18.82 -25.45 13.50
C THR A 89 -19.21 -24.08 14.02
N GLU A 90 -18.32 -23.10 13.93
CA GLU A 90 -18.52 -21.76 14.50
C GLU A 90 -19.21 -20.80 13.54
N ARG A 91 -19.20 -21.11 12.23
CA ARG A 91 -19.87 -20.33 11.17
C ARG A 91 -19.55 -18.83 11.25
N PRO A 92 -18.27 -18.44 11.11
CA PRO A 92 -17.86 -17.04 11.17
C PRO A 92 -18.61 -16.23 10.11
N CYS A 93 -19.20 -15.11 10.52
CA CYS A 93 -20.03 -14.28 9.64
C CYS A 93 -19.22 -13.17 8.96
N ASN A 94 -18.14 -12.71 9.60
CA ASN A 94 -17.31 -11.62 9.13
C ASN A 94 -15.89 -12.12 8.85
N ILE A 95 -15.62 -12.47 7.60
CA ILE A 95 -14.30 -12.92 7.15
C ILE A 95 -13.63 -11.77 6.41
N ILE A 96 -12.42 -11.40 6.84
CA ILE A 96 -11.58 -10.42 6.13
C ILE A 96 -10.51 -11.17 5.36
N ALA A 97 -10.39 -10.88 4.07
CA ALA A 97 -9.30 -11.36 3.23
C ALA A 97 -8.28 -10.24 2.99
N MET A 98 -7.04 -10.46 3.38
CA MET A 98 -5.88 -9.62 3.07
C MET A 98 -5.04 -10.29 2.00
N THR A 99 -5.04 -9.73 0.80
CA THR A 99 -4.35 -10.30 -0.36
C THR A 99 -3.19 -9.43 -0.81
N GLY A 100 -2.19 -10.04 -1.45
CA GLY A 100 -1.11 -9.33 -2.14
C GLY A 100 -0.87 -9.94 -3.51
N ALA A 101 0.17 -9.47 -4.22
CA ALA A 101 0.45 -9.85 -5.60
C ALA A 101 0.57 -11.36 -5.85
N GLY A 102 0.88 -12.16 -4.83
CA GLY A 102 1.00 -13.62 -4.93
C GLY A 102 -0.26 -14.31 -5.42
N ILE A 103 -1.45 -13.76 -5.17
CA ILE A 103 -2.73 -14.32 -5.66
C ILE A 103 -2.87 -14.19 -7.20
N SER A 104 -2.14 -13.26 -7.81
CA SER A 104 -2.24 -12.95 -9.24
C SER A 104 -1.12 -13.58 -10.07
N THR A 105 -0.16 -14.25 -9.42
CA THR A 105 1.01 -14.82 -10.11
C THR A 105 0.65 -15.95 -11.09
N SER A 106 -0.34 -16.78 -10.77
CA SER A 106 -0.84 -17.82 -11.68
C SER A 106 -1.59 -17.25 -12.90
N ALA A 107 -2.11 -16.02 -12.79
CA ALA A 107 -2.71 -15.28 -13.91
C ALA A 107 -1.66 -14.63 -14.84
N GLY A 108 -0.36 -14.88 -14.60
CA GLY A 108 0.73 -14.34 -15.42
C GLY A 108 1.12 -12.90 -15.07
N ILE A 109 0.61 -12.35 -13.97
CA ILE A 109 1.03 -11.04 -13.46
C ILE A 109 2.19 -11.25 -12.48
N PRO A 110 3.41 -10.77 -12.79
CA PRO A 110 4.54 -10.97 -11.90
C PRO A 110 4.31 -10.26 -10.57
N ASP A 111 4.81 -10.85 -9.49
CA ASP A 111 4.92 -10.11 -8.23
C ASP A 111 6.08 -9.10 -8.28
N PHE A 112 6.28 -8.37 -7.18
CA PHE A 112 7.33 -7.35 -7.14
C PHE A 112 8.72 -7.92 -6.79
N ARG A 113 8.79 -8.98 -5.97
CA ARG A 113 9.98 -9.29 -5.15
C ARG A 113 10.58 -10.67 -5.40
N SER A 114 9.91 -11.56 -6.14
CA SER A 114 10.40 -12.92 -6.37
C SER A 114 11.68 -12.91 -7.21
N PRO A 115 12.75 -13.60 -6.76
CA PRO A 115 13.99 -13.67 -7.54
C PRO A 115 13.78 -14.21 -8.96
N GLY A 116 14.36 -13.56 -9.96
CA GLY A 116 14.36 -13.96 -11.37
C GLY A 116 13.03 -13.76 -12.13
N SER A 117 11.92 -13.53 -11.44
CA SER A 117 10.58 -13.36 -12.05
C SER A 117 9.84 -12.09 -11.59
N GLY A 118 10.26 -11.51 -10.47
CA GLY A 118 9.67 -10.31 -9.90
C GLY A 118 10.02 -9.06 -10.69
N LEU A 119 9.17 -8.05 -10.57
CA LEU A 119 9.30 -6.79 -11.29
C LEU A 119 10.66 -6.11 -11.02
N TYR A 120 11.10 -6.07 -9.76
CA TYR A 120 12.33 -5.37 -9.35
C TYR A 120 13.61 -5.96 -9.96
N ASP A 121 13.61 -7.24 -10.27
CA ASP A 121 14.76 -7.93 -10.87
C ASP A 121 14.95 -7.61 -12.36
N ASN A 122 14.04 -6.87 -12.98
CA ASN A 122 14.05 -6.56 -14.41
C ASN A 122 14.13 -5.04 -14.71
N LEU A 123 14.42 -4.21 -13.71
CA LEU A 123 14.41 -2.74 -13.82
C LEU A 123 15.78 -2.10 -14.12
N GLN A 124 16.86 -2.88 -14.28
CA GLN A 124 18.22 -2.32 -14.40
C GLN A 124 18.36 -1.38 -15.61
N LYS A 125 17.57 -1.60 -16.67
CA LYS A 125 17.53 -0.76 -17.89
C LYS A 125 17.08 0.69 -17.66
N TYR A 126 16.41 0.98 -16.54
CA TYR A 126 15.91 2.32 -16.24
C TYR A 126 16.91 3.19 -15.48
N ASN A 127 18.10 2.68 -15.16
CA ASN A 127 19.16 3.39 -14.44
C ASN A 127 18.66 4.07 -13.15
N LEU A 128 17.88 3.32 -12.36
CA LEU A 128 17.29 3.78 -11.11
C LEU A 128 18.33 3.72 -9.97
N PRO A 129 18.24 4.60 -8.95
CA PRO A 129 19.11 4.54 -7.78
C PRO A 129 18.91 3.23 -6.99
N ASP A 130 17.67 2.74 -6.94
CA ASP A 130 17.28 1.42 -6.46
C ASP A 130 15.97 0.98 -7.16
N PRO A 131 15.60 -0.33 -7.13
CA PRO A 131 14.43 -0.83 -7.85
C PRO A 131 13.08 -0.25 -7.38
N GLN A 132 12.97 0.20 -6.12
CA GLN A 132 11.72 0.74 -5.58
C GLN A 132 11.49 2.21 -6.00
N ALA A 133 12.54 2.92 -6.40
CA ALA A 133 12.48 4.31 -6.81
C ALA A 133 11.45 4.58 -7.93
N VAL A 134 11.19 3.61 -8.82
CA VAL A 134 10.16 3.76 -9.88
C VAL A 134 8.75 3.96 -9.31
N PHE A 135 8.52 3.53 -8.07
CA PHE A 135 7.28 3.68 -7.33
C PHE A 135 7.40 4.68 -6.16
N ASP A 136 8.45 5.48 -6.08
CA ASP A 136 8.57 6.56 -5.08
C ASP A 136 7.99 7.87 -5.62
N ILE A 137 7.17 8.55 -4.82
CA ILE A 137 6.48 9.77 -5.27
C ILE A 137 7.42 10.94 -5.54
N SER A 138 8.51 11.04 -4.77
CA SER A 138 9.50 12.11 -4.93
C SER A 138 10.27 11.90 -6.22
N PHE A 139 10.75 10.66 -6.45
CA PHE A 139 11.37 10.28 -7.70
C PHE A 139 10.43 10.48 -8.89
N PHE A 140 9.15 10.10 -8.77
CA PHE A 140 8.17 10.29 -9.83
C PHE A 140 7.94 11.77 -10.18
N HIS A 141 7.98 12.66 -9.19
CA HIS A 141 7.89 14.10 -9.41
C HIS A 141 9.11 14.66 -10.15
N GLU A 142 10.30 14.14 -9.87
CA GLU A 142 11.56 14.53 -10.53
C GLU A 142 11.67 13.94 -11.94
N ASN A 143 11.39 12.65 -12.09
CA ASN A 143 11.48 11.89 -13.33
C ASN A 143 10.38 10.82 -13.44
N PRO A 144 9.22 11.15 -14.05
CA PRO A 144 8.12 10.20 -14.23
C PRO A 144 8.33 9.21 -15.38
N GLU A 145 9.34 9.42 -16.25
CA GLU A 145 9.50 8.64 -17.47
C GLU A 145 9.74 7.14 -17.22
N PRO A 146 10.59 6.70 -16.25
CA PRO A 146 10.78 5.28 -15.96
C PRO A 146 9.49 4.56 -15.60
N PHE A 147 8.63 5.19 -14.80
CA PHE A 147 7.34 4.62 -14.44
C PHE A 147 6.44 4.44 -15.65
N PHE A 148 6.35 5.44 -16.54
CA PHE A 148 5.52 5.34 -17.74
C PHE A 148 6.11 4.42 -18.80
N ALA A 149 7.44 4.33 -18.91
CA ALA A 149 8.10 3.35 -19.75
C ALA A 149 7.81 1.92 -19.28
N LEU A 150 7.93 1.67 -17.97
CA LEU A 150 7.53 0.40 -17.36
C LEU A 150 6.05 0.11 -17.58
N SER A 151 5.19 1.12 -17.33
CA SER A 151 3.75 1.00 -17.56
C SER A 151 3.47 0.58 -19.00
N LYS A 152 4.13 1.19 -19.99
CA LYS A 152 3.99 0.87 -21.42
C LYS A 152 4.41 -0.54 -21.80
N GLU A 153 5.42 -1.09 -21.15
CA GLU A 153 5.86 -2.48 -21.39
C GLU A 153 4.91 -3.50 -20.80
N LEU A 154 4.34 -3.17 -19.65
CA LEU A 154 3.27 -3.94 -19.06
C LEU A 154 1.97 -3.78 -19.90
N PHE A 155 1.80 -2.64 -20.59
CA PHE A 155 0.60 -2.19 -21.32
C PHE A 155 0.14 -2.94 -22.59
N PRO A 156 0.97 -3.61 -23.42
CA PRO A 156 0.51 -3.96 -24.76
C PRO A 156 -0.47 -5.13 -24.77
N GLU A 157 -0.39 -6.04 -23.79
CA GLU A 157 -1.32 -7.19 -23.67
C GLU A 157 -1.65 -7.57 -22.21
N HIS A 158 -0.82 -7.19 -21.23
CA HIS A 158 -0.90 -7.69 -19.85
C HIS A 158 -1.55 -6.70 -18.85
N LEU A 159 -1.73 -5.42 -19.23
CA LEU A 159 -2.25 -4.35 -18.35
C LEU A 159 -3.73 -4.01 -18.54
N LYS A 160 -4.52 -4.84 -19.22
CA LYS A 160 -5.95 -4.91 -18.84
C LYS A 160 -6.08 -5.32 -17.34
N ASN A 161 -5.03 -5.94 -16.75
CA ASN A 161 -5.18 -6.67 -15.48
C ASN A 161 -4.08 -6.46 -14.43
N ILE A 162 -3.17 -5.47 -14.54
CA ILE A 162 -2.29 -5.19 -13.39
C ILE A 162 -3.09 -4.45 -12.33
N ASP A 163 -3.78 -5.26 -11.53
CA ASP A 163 -4.38 -4.99 -10.23
C ASP A 163 -5.76 -4.30 -10.25
N SER A 164 -6.78 -5.13 -10.51
CA SER A 164 -8.22 -4.93 -10.25
C SER A 164 -9.01 -6.23 -10.54
N LEU A 165 -8.37 -7.41 -10.48
CA LEU A 165 -9.00 -8.69 -10.83
C LEU A 165 -10.20 -8.99 -9.92
N GLU A 166 -10.17 -8.48 -8.70
CA GLU A 166 -11.24 -8.55 -7.71
C GLU A 166 -12.55 -7.92 -8.23
N PHE A 167 -12.46 -6.94 -9.14
CA PHE A 167 -13.64 -6.34 -9.76
C PHE A 167 -14.21 -7.21 -10.89
N LEU A 168 -13.44 -8.19 -11.38
CA LEU A 168 -13.88 -9.15 -12.40
C LEU A 168 -14.51 -10.39 -11.78
N THR A 169 -14.14 -10.75 -10.54
CA THR A 169 -14.56 -11.97 -9.83
C THR A 169 -15.98 -11.93 -9.27
N GLY A 170 -16.71 -10.83 -9.45
CA GLY A 170 -18.10 -10.69 -8.97
C GLY A 170 -18.22 -10.29 -7.50
N ILE A 171 -17.10 -10.00 -6.82
CA ILE A 171 -17.12 -9.42 -5.47
C ILE A 171 -17.76 -8.03 -5.55
N PRO A 172 -18.77 -7.71 -4.71
CA PRO A 172 -19.37 -6.38 -4.69
C PRO A 172 -18.34 -5.28 -4.43
N GLU A 173 -18.38 -4.17 -5.19
CA GLU A 173 -17.37 -3.10 -5.08
C GLU A 173 -17.28 -2.52 -3.65
N ASP A 174 -18.38 -2.50 -2.89
CA ASP A 174 -18.41 -2.01 -1.52
C ASP A 174 -17.68 -2.93 -0.53
N LYS A 175 -17.39 -4.18 -0.92
CA LYS A 175 -16.58 -5.14 -0.17
C LYS A 175 -15.09 -5.09 -0.54
N ILE A 176 -14.73 -4.37 -1.61
CA ILE A 176 -13.35 -4.23 -2.05
C ILE A 176 -12.72 -2.96 -1.44
N VAL A 177 -11.52 -3.13 -0.89
CA VAL A 177 -10.69 -2.04 -0.36
C VAL A 177 -9.30 -2.15 -0.98
N THR A 178 -9.03 -1.31 -1.98
CA THR A 178 -7.73 -1.25 -2.65
C THR A 178 -6.75 -0.44 -1.80
N ALA A 179 -6.04 -1.10 -0.88
CA ALA A 179 -5.12 -0.46 0.07
C ALA A 179 -4.05 0.40 -0.62
N HIS A 180 -3.56 -0.05 -1.77
CA HIS A 180 -2.56 0.65 -2.59
C HIS A 180 -3.17 1.35 -3.81
N GLY A 181 -4.46 1.66 -3.79
CA GLY A 181 -5.15 2.28 -4.91
C GLY A 181 -5.39 1.34 -6.10
N SER A 182 -5.81 1.88 -7.25
CA SER A 182 -6.12 1.07 -8.44
C SER A 182 -5.83 1.86 -9.72
N HIS A 183 -5.66 1.15 -10.82
CA HIS A 183 -5.46 1.75 -12.15
C HIS A 183 -6.77 2.20 -12.81
N ARG A 184 -7.95 1.94 -12.21
CA ARG A 184 -9.27 2.28 -12.78
C ARG A 184 -9.44 3.77 -13.07
N THR A 185 -8.78 4.63 -12.29
CA THR A 185 -8.78 6.08 -12.48
C THR A 185 -7.37 6.65 -12.39
N SER A 186 -7.19 7.83 -12.97
CA SER A 186 -5.97 8.63 -12.89
C SER A 186 -6.30 10.07 -12.54
N THR A 187 -5.42 10.75 -11.82
CA THR A 187 -5.62 12.13 -11.37
C THR A 187 -4.50 13.04 -11.84
N CYS A 188 -4.85 14.21 -12.39
CA CYS A 188 -3.88 15.25 -12.67
C CYS A 188 -3.29 15.80 -11.37
N LEU A 189 -1.96 15.79 -11.26
CA LEU A 189 -1.25 16.26 -10.06
C LEU A 189 -1.37 17.77 -9.83
N LYS A 190 -1.72 18.55 -10.86
CA LYS A 190 -1.86 20.01 -10.79
C LYS A 190 -3.30 20.45 -10.51
N CYS A 191 -4.25 20.07 -11.36
CA CYS A 191 -5.64 20.55 -11.25
C CYS A 191 -6.63 19.54 -10.66
N ARG A 192 -6.16 18.33 -10.29
CA ARG A 192 -6.98 17.25 -9.72
C ARG A 192 -8.11 16.73 -10.60
N LYS A 193 -8.15 17.11 -11.89
CA LYS A 193 -9.06 16.50 -12.87
C LYS A 193 -8.80 14.98 -12.91
N LYS A 194 -9.89 14.21 -12.83
CA LYS A 194 -9.87 12.75 -12.96
C LYS A 194 -10.03 12.31 -14.41
N PHE A 195 -9.45 11.16 -14.70
CA PHE A 195 -9.47 10.47 -15.97
C PHE A 195 -9.74 8.99 -15.69
N ASP A 196 -10.46 8.33 -16.58
CA ASP A 196 -10.70 6.89 -16.47
C ASP A 196 -9.53 6.08 -17.04
N LEU A 197 -9.59 4.76 -16.86
CA LEU A 197 -8.62 3.83 -17.40
C LEU A 197 -8.50 3.94 -18.93
N GLN A 198 -9.62 4.12 -19.65
CA GLN A 198 -9.60 4.22 -21.11
C GLN A 198 -8.74 5.40 -21.59
N TRP A 199 -8.88 6.56 -20.96
CA TRP A 199 -8.06 7.72 -21.29
C TRP A 199 -6.57 7.43 -21.10
N LEU A 200 -6.18 6.84 -19.96
CA LEU A 200 -4.77 6.50 -19.71
C LEU A 200 -4.26 5.48 -20.72
N THR A 201 -5.11 4.50 -21.04
CA THR A 201 -4.84 3.43 -22.00
C THR A 201 -4.49 3.98 -23.37
N GLU A 202 -5.30 4.91 -23.89
CA GLU A 202 -5.08 5.55 -25.17
C GLU A 202 -3.77 6.36 -25.19
N ARG A 203 -3.46 7.06 -24.09
CA ARG A 203 -2.18 7.79 -23.94
C ARG A 203 -0.98 6.86 -23.92
N LEU A 204 -1.04 5.72 -23.24
CA LEU A 204 0.09 4.79 -23.16
C LEU A 204 0.33 4.04 -24.48
N ARG A 205 -0.71 3.76 -25.27
CA ARG A 205 -0.57 3.17 -26.62
C ARG A 205 0.10 4.10 -27.63
N ASP A 206 -0.04 5.41 -27.44
CA ASP A 206 0.64 6.38 -28.28
C ASP A 206 2.16 6.34 -28.04
N LYS A 207 2.90 5.88 -29.06
CA LYS A 207 4.36 5.79 -29.03
C LYS A 207 5.04 7.14 -28.85
N THR A 208 4.37 8.23 -29.21
CA THR A 208 4.89 9.60 -29.04
C THR A 208 4.66 10.16 -27.64
N CYS A 209 3.70 9.61 -26.88
CA CYS A 209 3.38 10.06 -25.54
C CYS A 209 4.33 9.47 -24.50
N ILE A 210 5.41 10.17 -24.13
CA ILE A 210 6.34 9.69 -23.09
C ILE A 210 5.69 9.73 -21.70
N VAL A 211 5.02 10.83 -21.37
CA VAL A 211 4.38 11.09 -20.07
C VAL A 211 2.96 11.64 -20.30
N PRO A 212 1.90 10.99 -19.80
CA PRO A 212 0.52 11.50 -19.93
C PRO A 212 0.34 12.88 -19.28
N LYS A 213 -0.17 13.84 -20.06
CA LYS A 213 -0.44 15.21 -19.62
C LYS A 213 -1.92 15.53 -19.64
N CYS A 214 -2.33 16.40 -18.72
CA CYS A 214 -3.71 16.81 -18.54
C CYS A 214 -4.12 17.82 -19.62
N ASP A 215 -5.17 17.50 -20.40
CA ASP A 215 -5.70 18.33 -21.49
C ASP A 215 -6.14 19.75 -21.09
N LYS A 216 -6.21 20.06 -19.79
CA LYS A 216 -6.62 21.37 -19.26
C LYS A 216 -5.45 22.25 -18.81
N CYS A 217 -4.38 21.65 -18.29
CA CYS A 217 -3.37 22.42 -17.53
C CYS A 217 -1.93 21.93 -17.72
N GLU A 218 -1.72 20.96 -18.61
CA GLU A 218 -0.44 20.33 -18.93
C GLU A 218 0.28 19.67 -17.73
N GLY A 219 -0.43 19.50 -16.61
CA GLY A 219 0.09 18.76 -15.45
C GLY A 219 0.17 17.26 -15.74
N ILE A 220 1.14 16.58 -15.11
CA ILE A 220 1.26 15.12 -15.20
C ILE A 220 -0.02 14.47 -14.66
N VAL A 221 -0.52 13.47 -15.39
CA VAL A 221 -1.64 12.63 -14.97
C VAL A 221 -1.08 11.31 -14.45
N LYS A 222 -1.24 11.07 -13.16
CA LYS A 222 -0.74 9.89 -12.47
C LYS A 222 -1.89 8.91 -12.24
N PRO A 223 -1.72 7.59 -12.46
CA PRO A 223 -2.70 6.59 -12.05
C PRO A 223 -2.95 6.66 -10.54
N ASP A 224 -4.19 6.39 -10.11
CA ASP A 224 -4.60 6.44 -8.70
C ASP A 224 -4.13 5.20 -7.90
N ILE A 225 -2.90 4.74 -8.18
CA ILE A 225 -2.14 3.79 -7.36
C ILE A 225 -1.31 4.55 -6.32
N THR A 226 -1.05 3.95 -5.18
CA THR A 226 -0.33 4.58 -4.06
C THR A 226 1.16 4.30 -4.20
N PHE A 227 1.95 5.36 -4.41
CA PHE A 227 3.41 5.28 -4.45
C PHE A 227 3.99 5.28 -3.03
N PHE A 228 5.23 4.82 -2.87
CA PHE A 228 6.00 5.04 -1.64
C PHE A 228 6.08 6.55 -1.37
N GLY A 229 5.88 6.92 -0.10
CA GLY A 229 5.77 8.32 0.33
C GLY A 229 4.38 8.93 0.19
N GLU A 230 3.42 8.26 -0.46
CA GLU A 230 2.01 8.68 -0.47
C GLU A 230 1.22 8.07 0.69
N ASN A 231 0.18 8.77 1.14
CA ASN A 231 -0.79 8.23 2.09
C ASN A 231 -1.69 7.20 1.40
N LEU A 232 -2.04 6.14 2.12
CA LEU A 232 -3.05 5.18 1.66
C LEU A 232 -4.43 5.87 1.54
N PRO A 233 -5.35 5.34 0.70
CA PRO A 233 -6.67 5.91 0.53
C PRO A 233 -7.45 5.99 1.86
N LYS A 234 -8.19 7.08 2.08
CA LYS A 234 -9.01 7.26 3.30
C LYS A 234 -9.95 6.08 3.60
N ARG A 235 -10.50 5.47 2.53
CA ARG A 235 -11.37 4.30 2.62
C ARG A 235 -10.69 3.13 3.33
N PHE A 236 -9.38 2.94 3.13
CA PHE A 236 -8.60 1.91 3.82
C PHE A 236 -8.73 2.04 5.34
N PHE A 237 -8.43 3.21 5.90
CA PHE A 237 -8.52 3.46 7.34
C PHE A 237 -9.96 3.42 7.87
N GLN A 238 -10.92 3.96 7.11
CA GLN A 238 -12.33 3.95 7.51
C GLN A 238 -12.89 2.53 7.62
N CYS A 239 -12.63 1.69 6.63
CA CYS A 239 -13.02 0.28 6.65
C CYS A 239 -12.25 -0.48 7.73
N ALA A 240 -10.94 -0.24 7.86
CA ALA A 240 -10.12 -0.86 8.90
C ALA A 240 -10.71 -0.69 10.31
N ILE A 241 -11.05 0.55 10.67
CA ILE A 241 -11.65 0.90 11.97
C ILE A 241 -13.02 0.23 12.17
N SER A 242 -13.82 0.09 11.10
CA SER A 242 -15.16 -0.49 11.18
C SER A 242 -15.16 -2.03 11.21
N ASP A 243 -14.25 -2.65 10.46
CA ASP A 243 -14.42 -4.03 10.01
C ASP A 243 -13.54 -4.99 10.83
N PHE A 244 -12.29 -4.61 11.14
CA PHE A 244 -11.38 -5.46 11.92
C PHE A 244 -11.90 -5.81 13.32
N PRO A 245 -12.55 -4.88 14.07
CA PRO A 245 -13.15 -5.22 15.36
C PRO A 245 -14.29 -6.25 15.30
N LYS A 246 -14.89 -6.43 14.11
CA LYS A 246 -16.00 -7.37 13.89
C LYS A 246 -15.54 -8.68 13.24
N CYS A 247 -14.25 -8.80 12.91
CA CYS A 247 -13.69 -9.92 12.18
C CYS A 247 -13.75 -11.20 13.03
N ASP A 248 -14.27 -12.28 12.45
CA ASP A 248 -14.39 -13.61 13.06
C ASP A 248 -13.29 -14.57 12.55
N LEU A 249 -12.73 -14.29 11.37
CA LEU A 249 -11.65 -15.05 10.72
C LEU A 249 -10.86 -14.13 9.78
N LEU A 250 -9.53 -14.12 9.92
CA LEU A 250 -8.64 -13.41 9.01
C LEU A 250 -7.98 -14.38 8.03
N LEU A 251 -8.19 -14.18 6.74
CA LEU A 251 -7.51 -14.89 5.67
C LEU A 251 -6.42 -13.99 5.09
N ILE A 252 -5.20 -14.50 4.99
CA ILE A 252 -4.03 -13.79 4.47
C ILE A 252 -3.48 -14.63 3.33
N MET A 253 -3.41 -14.07 2.12
CA MET A 253 -3.06 -14.83 0.93
C MET A 253 -2.09 -14.10 0.03
N GLY A 254 -1.04 -14.78 -0.41
CA GLY A 254 -0.15 -14.28 -1.46
C GLY A 254 0.54 -12.96 -1.13
N THR A 255 0.90 -12.73 0.13
CA THR A 255 1.57 -11.49 0.58
C THR A 255 2.75 -11.80 1.49
N SER A 256 3.83 -11.03 1.34
CA SER A 256 5.00 -11.09 2.22
C SER A 256 4.83 -10.25 3.50
N LEU A 257 3.74 -9.46 3.61
CA LEU A 257 3.47 -8.57 4.75
C LEU A 257 4.65 -7.67 5.13
N VAL A 258 5.27 -7.03 4.13
CA VAL A 258 6.42 -6.12 4.35
C VAL A 258 6.07 -4.63 4.23
N VAL A 259 4.99 -4.29 3.53
CA VAL A 259 4.62 -2.89 3.25
C VAL A 259 3.66 -2.40 4.31
N GLN A 260 4.07 -1.36 5.04
CA GLN A 260 3.23 -0.70 6.03
C GLN A 260 2.33 0.37 5.40
N PRO A 261 1.17 0.67 6.00
CA PRO A 261 0.57 0.08 7.21
C PRO A 261 -0.23 -1.21 6.95
N PHE A 262 -0.23 -1.74 5.71
CA PHE A 262 -1.01 -2.93 5.36
C PHE A 262 -0.56 -4.16 6.17
N ALA A 263 0.76 -4.35 6.31
CA ALA A 263 1.33 -5.47 7.05
C ALA A 263 0.90 -5.53 8.52
N SER A 264 0.80 -4.38 9.21
CA SER A 264 0.40 -4.34 10.62
C SER A 264 -1.06 -4.69 10.87
N MET A 265 -1.91 -4.64 9.83
CA MET A 265 -3.35 -4.92 9.97
C MET A 265 -3.66 -6.32 10.52
N VAL A 266 -2.74 -7.27 10.39
CA VAL A 266 -2.89 -8.62 10.98
C VAL A 266 -3.02 -8.61 12.51
N ASN A 267 -2.67 -7.51 13.17
CA ASN A 267 -2.77 -7.31 14.61
C ASN A 267 -4.07 -6.60 15.04
N GLU A 268 -4.88 -6.12 14.10
CA GLU A 268 -6.09 -5.33 14.39
C GLU A 268 -7.33 -6.20 14.67
N VAL A 269 -7.20 -7.53 14.55
CA VAL A 269 -8.25 -8.49 14.95
C VAL A 269 -8.09 -8.92 16.40
N SER A 270 -9.21 -9.06 17.12
CA SER A 270 -9.26 -9.52 18.53
C SER A 270 -8.43 -10.79 18.77
N GLU A 271 -7.76 -10.93 19.93
CA GLU A 271 -6.81 -12.00 20.27
C GLU A 271 -7.32 -13.43 20.04
N GLU A 272 -8.63 -13.65 20.04
CA GLU A 272 -9.22 -14.98 19.83
C GLU A 272 -9.45 -15.36 18.36
N VAL A 273 -9.38 -14.38 17.46
CA VAL A 273 -9.71 -14.55 16.03
C VAL A 273 -8.66 -15.43 15.36
N PRO A 274 -9.05 -16.59 14.78
CA PRO A 274 -8.13 -17.38 13.96
C PRO A 274 -7.59 -16.59 12.77
N ARG A 275 -6.33 -16.82 12.43
CA ARG A 275 -5.68 -16.20 11.27
C ARG A 275 -5.04 -17.29 10.42
N LEU A 276 -5.41 -17.38 9.15
CA LEU A 276 -4.85 -18.34 8.19
C LEU A 276 -3.98 -17.60 7.17
N LEU A 277 -2.71 -17.99 7.08
CA LEU A 277 -1.81 -17.61 6.00
C LEU A 277 -1.73 -18.75 4.97
N ILE A 278 -2.17 -18.48 3.73
CA ILE A 278 -1.93 -19.34 2.56
C ILE A 278 -0.87 -18.65 1.72
N ASN A 279 0.35 -19.17 1.73
CA ASN A 279 1.46 -18.53 1.03
C ASN A 279 2.58 -19.53 0.72
N LYS A 280 3.46 -19.18 -0.23
CA LYS A 280 4.63 -20.00 -0.56
C LYS A 280 5.66 -20.02 0.57
N GLU A 281 5.69 -18.96 1.38
CA GLU A 281 6.64 -18.76 2.47
C GLU A 281 5.92 -18.18 3.69
N GLU A 282 6.51 -18.38 4.87
CA GLU A 282 6.06 -17.73 6.09
C GLU A 282 6.19 -16.19 5.99
N ALA A 283 5.22 -15.44 6.53
CA ALA A 283 5.20 -13.98 6.52
C ALA A 283 4.58 -13.39 7.79
N GLY A 284 4.97 -12.17 8.16
CA GLY A 284 4.31 -11.42 9.25
C GLY A 284 4.67 -11.85 10.68
N ARG A 285 5.76 -12.61 10.88
CA ARG A 285 6.34 -12.81 12.22
C ARG A 285 6.90 -11.47 12.73
N ALA A 286 6.60 -11.12 13.97
CA ALA A 286 7.24 -9.99 14.62
C ALA A 286 8.72 -10.30 14.95
N GLY A 287 9.59 -9.30 14.84
CA GLY A 287 10.95 -9.33 15.34
C GLY A 287 11.04 -9.34 16.86
N VAL A 288 12.25 -9.51 17.41
CA VAL A 288 12.49 -9.51 18.86
C VAL A 288 12.06 -8.19 19.50
N PHE A 289 12.40 -7.08 18.84
CA PHE A 289 12.10 -5.74 19.33
C PHE A 289 10.60 -5.43 19.33
N GLU A 290 9.90 -5.79 18.25
CA GLU A 290 8.44 -5.63 18.12
C GLU A 290 7.70 -6.42 19.20
N ARG A 291 8.11 -7.67 19.46
CA ARG A 291 7.56 -8.46 20.58
C ARG A 291 7.82 -7.83 21.93
N ALA A 292 8.98 -7.23 22.15
CA ALA A 292 9.27 -6.51 23.39
C ALA A 292 8.37 -5.28 23.59
N MET A 293 7.83 -4.72 22.51
CA MET A 293 6.82 -3.64 22.54
C MET A 293 5.37 -4.14 22.58
N GLY A 294 5.16 -5.45 22.72
CA GLY A 294 3.81 -6.06 22.75
C GLY A 294 3.21 -6.33 21.37
N ILE A 295 3.95 -6.14 20.28
CA ILE A 295 3.50 -6.52 18.93
C ILE A 295 3.85 -7.98 18.70
N GLN A 296 2.85 -8.85 18.71
CA GLN A 296 3.07 -10.30 18.60
C GLN A 296 3.34 -10.76 17.15
N GLY A 297 2.67 -10.15 16.16
CA GLY A 297 2.69 -10.62 14.78
C GLY A 297 2.00 -11.98 14.64
N LEU A 298 2.38 -12.77 13.62
CA LEU A 298 1.93 -14.15 13.41
C LEU A 298 2.87 -15.16 14.10
N CYS A 299 2.29 -16.17 14.73
CA CYS A 299 2.96 -17.08 15.67
C CYS A 299 2.90 -18.55 15.27
N TYR A 300 2.58 -18.88 14.02
CA TYR A 300 2.55 -20.28 13.57
C TYR A 300 3.88 -21.03 13.90
N GLY A 301 3.73 -22.27 14.36
CA GLY A 301 4.86 -23.12 14.81
C GLY A 301 5.52 -22.71 16.13
N LEU A 302 5.12 -21.62 16.79
CA LEU A 302 5.64 -21.23 18.11
C LEU A 302 4.88 -21.91 19.25
N LYS A 303 5.53 -22.06 20.41
CA LYS A 303 4.95 -22.71 21.61
C LYS A 303 3.74 -21.96 22.16
N ASP A 304 3.70 -20.66 21.98
CA ASP A 304 2.63 -19.76 22.39
C ASP A 304 1.59 -19.52 21.29
N ASN A 305 1.64 -20.27 20.16
CA ASN A 305 0.62 -20.18 19.13
C ASN A 305 -0.76 -20.60 19.69
N ARG A 306 -1.77 -19.77 19.45
CA ARG A 306 -3.15 -20.04 19.89
C ARG A 306 -4.18 -19.94 18.77
N ARG A 307 -3.81 -19.45 17.58
CA ARG A 307 -4.79 -19.04 16.56
C ARG A 307 -4.27 -18.97 15.13
N ASP A 308 -2.96 -19.08 14.93
CA ASP A 308 -2.34 -18.84 13.62
C ASP A 308 -2.05 -20.16 12.92
N VAL A 309 -2.48 -20.24 11.67
CA VAL A 309 -2.26 -21.38 10.78
C VAL A 309 -1.48 -20.90 9.56
N PHE A 310 -0.41 -21.62 9.22
CA PHE A 310 0.31 -21.42 7.97
C PHE A 310 0.12 -22.65 7.09
N TRP A 311 -0.38 -22.44 5.88
CA TRP A 311 -0.42 -23.44 4.84
C TRP A 311 0.57 -23.06 3.73
N CYS A 312 1.53 -23.95 3.49
CA CYS A 312 2.63 -23.74 2.56
C CYS A 312 2.29 -24.24 1.16
N GLY A 313 2.24 -23.34 0.19
CA GLY A 313 2.02 -23.67 -1.22
C GLY A 313 1.51 -22.49 -2.04
N SER A 314 0.96 -22.78 -3.23
CA SER A 314 0.33 -21.74 -4.05
C SER A 314 -1.01 -21.30 -3.47
N CYS A 315 -1.45 -20.07 -3.76
CA CYS A 315 -2.75 -19.59 -3.31
C CYS A 315 -3.89 -20.44 -3.90
N ASP A 316 -3.76 -20.86 -5.16
CA ASP A 316 -4.76 -21.67 -5.85
C ASP A 316 -4.90 -23.05 -5.18
N ASP A 317 -3.79 -23.74 -4.91
CA ASP A 317 -3.81 -25.06 -4.26
C ASP A 317 -4.36 -24.98 -2.83
N GLY A 318 -3.99 -23.94 -2.09
CA GLY A 318 -4.48 -23.73 -0.72
C GLY A 318 -5.98 -23.41 -0.69
N CYS A 319 -6.46 -22.57 -1.60
CA CYS A 319 -7.88 -22.27 -1.75
C CYS A 319 -8.67 -23.51 -2.19
N ARG A 320 -8.17 -24.28 -3.16
CA ARG A 320 -8.80 -25.55 -3.58
C ARG A 320 -8.86 -26.53 -2.42
N LYS A 321 -7.77 -26.68 -1.66
CA LYS A 321 -7.76 -27.60 -0.51
C LYS A 321 -8.73 -27.17 0.58
N LEU A 322 -8.83 -25.87 0.86
CA LEU A 322 -9.81 -25.34 1.80
C LEU A 322 -11.24 -25.57 1.29
N ALA A 323 -11.50 -25.35 0.00
CA ALA A 323 -12.79 -25.61 -0.61
C ALA A 323 -13.18 -27.11 -0.54
N GLU A 324 -12.24 -28.03 -0.83
CA GLU A 324 -12.44 -29.48 -0.65
C GLU A 324 -12.84 -29.80 0.79
N LEU A 325 -12.09 -29.27 1.77
CA LEU A 325 -12.39 -29.48 3.19
C LEU A 325 -13.72 -28.87 3.64
N LEU A 326 -14.24 -27.89 2.90
CA LEU A 326 -15.52 -27.22 3.13
C LEU A 326 -16.68 -27.80 2.31
N ASP A 327 -16.42 -28.80 1.47
CA ASP A 327 -17.37 -29.37 0.51
C ASP A 327 -17.85 -28.33 -0.53
N TRP A 328 -16.98 -27.37 -0.90
CA TRP A 328 -17.24 -26.27 -1.86
C TRP A 328 -16.57 -26.47 -3.22
N GLU A 329 -15.89 -27.59 -3.46
CA GLU A 329 -15.08 -27.81 -4.67
C GLU A 329 -15.89 -27.60 -5.97
N HIS A 330 -17.09 -28.18 -6.06
CA HIS A 330 -17.95 -28.03 -7.24
C HIS A 330 -18.47 -26.60 -7.45
N GLU A 331 -18.75 -25.87 -6.37
CA GLU A 331 -19.17 -24.47 -6.45
C GLU A 331 -18.01 -23.58 -6.90
N LEU A 332 -16.81 -23.83 -6.36
CA LEU A 332 -15.60 -23.13 -6.77
C LEU A 332 -15.26 -23.38 -8.25
N ASP A 333 -15.35 -24.62 -8.72
CA ASP A 333 -15.10 -24.94 -10.14
C ASP A 333 -16.10 -24.24 -11.07
N ALA A 334 -17.38 -24.16 -10.68
CA ALA A 334 -18.39 -23.43 -11.43
C ALA A 334 -18.07 -21.93 -11.50
N LEU A 335 -17.67 -21.32 -10.39
CA LEU A 335 -17.26 -19.91 -10.33
C LEU A 335 -16.01 -19.62 -11.16
N ILE A 336 -15.03 -20.51 -11.14
CA ILE A 336 -13.82 -20.39 -11.98
C ILE A 336 -14.21 -20.44 -13.46
N GLN A 337 -15.04 -21.40 -13.85
CA GLN A 337 -15.48 -21.53 -15.24
C GLN A 337 -16.27 -20.29 -15.71
N GLU A 338 -17.17 -19.77 -14.89
CA GLU A 338 -17.89 -18.52 -15.18
C GLU A 338 -16.93 -17.33 -15.34
N GLY A 339 -15.95 -17.21 -14.42
CA GLY A 339 -14.92 -16.19 -14.47
C GLY A 339 -14.06 -16.24 -15.73
N GLU A 340 -13.65 -17.44 -16.17
CA GLU A 340 -12.87 -17.63 -17.39
C GLU A 340 -13.64 -17.22 -18.66
N VAL A 341 -14.94 -17.51 -18.70
CA VAL A 341 -15.82 -17.10 -19.82
C VAL A 341 -15.96 -15.58 -19.85
N LYS A 342 -16.22 -14.96 -18.69
CA LYS A 342 -16.33 -13.50 -18.56
C LYS A 342 -15.03 -12.81 -18.98
N TYR A 343 -13.91 -13.27 -18.46
CA TYR A 343 -12.58 -12.78 -18.79
C TYR A 343 -12.28 -12.88 -20.28
N SER A 344 -12.56 -14.04 -20.89
CA SER A 344 -12.34 -14.26 -22.33
C SER A 344 -13.18 -13.31 -23.19
N THR A 345 -14.42 -13.03 -22.77
CA THR A 345 -15.33 -12.12 -23.45
C THR A 345 -14.85 -10.66 -23.36
N GLU A 346 -14.43 -10.20 -22.18
CA GLU A 346 -13.88 -8.86 -21.98
C GLU A 346 -12.52 -8.67 -22.65
N LYS A 347 -11.74 -9.73 -22.83
CA LYS A 347 -10.49 -9.69 -23.61
C LYS A 347 -10.75 -9.45 -25.09
N ALA A 348 -11.81 -10.07 -25.64
CA ALA A 348 -12.18 -9.99 -27.06
C ALA A 348 -12.88 -8.67 -27.45
N ALA A 349 -13.47 -7.96 -26.47
CA ALA A 349 -13.98 -6.59 -26.60
C ALA A 349 -12.86 -5.54 -26.48
#